data_AF-A0A7K2WCI1-F1
#
_entry.id   AF-A0A7K2WCI1-F1
#
_cell.length_a   1.000
_cell.length_b   1.000
_cell.length_c   1.000
_cell.angle_alpha   90.00
_cell.angle_beta   90.00
_cell.angle_gamma   90.00
#
_symmetry.space_group_name_H-M   'P 1'
#
loop_
_entity.id
_entity.type
_entity.pdbx_description
1 polymer ?
#
loop_
_entity_poly.entity_id
_entity_poly.type
_entity_poly.pdbx_seq_one_letter_code
_entity_poly.pdbx_strand_id
1 'polypeptide(L)'
;MNEALPDVPEVRVVGLPQLTSGFDLVERLDLSMHLKVHGPLEAVGGEQLAQLSEQISLKGRGGAGFPFHKKLRSVAEAAIRRGVRPVVVVNGSEDEPACRKDTVLINRAPHLILDGALLVAEALGARTLVIGVTRASTEQSMEQALAERGLSDRRGAPLRARVQRNPVRMVTGAAASLVRSIDGGPPIPPGRKTSASQSGVGGAPTLLSNAETFAQLAIAARIGPERYRNTGLYDEPGTVMLTVSGAVSRPMVVEVPTGVPLRYVLQLAGAPPVPQGVLTGGYHGKWIDAATVDTAVVSRNSLDAVGGALGAGAILPISQETCPLGESLQVAKWLAEESAGQCGPCYLGLPAAARGLEDIINGGGPAALEALKQVAKGVKRRGACSHPDGSAMFLESTVKAFTDDLAAHVLGTGCGRPVEGVLPLFEGGRAPTGIPGGGNEPEAGASRQKIFVDWTLCRGHGLCADILPEVFELGADGFPTVAQAKVPQYAEAKALRAVRRCPALALRIEEDSRSGGSGRNNLPVLSQGRGRRALGR
;
A
#
# COMPACT_ATOMS: atom_id res chain seq x y z
N MET A 1 31.52 -12.21 6.85
CA MET A 1 30.60 -11.05 6.79
C MET A 1 29.95 -10.93 5.41
N ASN A 2 29.46 -12.05 4.84
CA ASN A 2 28.80 -12.09 3.52
C ASN A 2 27.54 -12.98 3.59
N GLU A 3 26.74 -12.83 4.66
CA GLU A 3 25.39 -13.39 4.64
C GLU A 3 24.49 -12.41 3.89
N ALA A 4 23.70 -12.92 2.95
CA ALA A 4 22.75 -12.12 2.20
C ALA A 4 21.78 -11.44 3.17
N LEU A 5 21.54 -10.13 2.99
CA LEU A 5 20.62 -9.41 3.85
C LEU A 5 19.18 -9.87 3.59
N PRO A 6 18.37 -10.06 4.64
CA PRO A 6 16.96 -10.36 4.48
C PRO A 6 16.23 -9.21 3.77
N ASP A 7 15.21 -9.57 2.97
CA ASP A 7 14.36 -8.64 2.21
C ASP A 7 15.08 -7.78 1.14
N VAL A 8 16.36 -8.03 0.84
CA VAL A 8 17.11 -7.30 -0.19
C VAL A 8 17.15 -8.14 -1.48
N PRO A 9 16.39 -7.79 -2.53
CA PRO A 9 16.51 -8.43 -3.82
C PRO A 9 17.82 -8.04 -4.52
N GLU A 10 18.04 -8.59 -5.72
CA GLU A 10 19.14 -8.18 -6.58
C GLU A 10 19.13 -6.65 -6.79
N VAL A 11 20.29 -6.02 -6.60
CA VAL A 11 20.46 -4.57 -6.82
C VAL A 11 21.32 -4.33 -8.06
N ARG A 12 20.84 -3.45 -8.94
CA ARG A 12 21.53 -3.02 -10.16
C ARG A 12 21.66 -1.51 -10.23
N VAL A 13 22.55 -1.04 -11.09
CA VAL A 13 22.73 0.38 -11.39
C VAL A 13 22.85 0.57 -12.89
N VAL A 14 22.26 1.65 -13.39
CA VAL A 14 22.50 2.17 -14.74
C VAL A 14 23.26 3.49 -14.61
N GLY A 15 24.41 3.62 -15.27
CA GLY A 15 25.25 4.81 -15.14
C GLY A 15 26.06 4.81 -13.85
N LEU A 16 26.40 6.01 -13.35
CA LEU A 16 27.19 6.15 -12.13
C LEU A 16 26.29 6.00 -10.90
N PRO A 17 26.60 5.08 -9.96
CA PRO A 17 25.83 4.96 -8.73
C PRO A 17 25.97 6.24 -7.91
N GLN A 18 24.85 6.70 -7.34
CA GLN A 18 24.86 7.76 -6.34
C GLN A 18 24.42 7.17 -5.00
N LEU A 19 23.20 6.64 -4.95
CA LEU A 19 22.60 6.04 -3.76
C LEU A 19 23.15 4.64 -3.45
N THR A 20 23.53 3.89 -4.49
CA THR A 20 24.04 2.51 -4.41
C THR A 20 25.56 2.45 -4.42
N SER A 21 26.25 3.58 -4.28
CA SER A 21 27.73 3.62 -4.25
C SER A 21 28.26 2.70 -3.14
N GLY A 22 29.24 1.86 -3.46
CA GLY A 22 29.85 0.93 -2.51
C GLY A 22 29.09 -0.38 -2.28
N PHE A 23 27.97 -0.60 -2.96
CA PHE A 23 27.21 -1.87 -2.89
C PHE A 23 27.94 -3.05 -3.52
N ASP A 24 28.87 -2.78 -4.43
CA ASP A 24 29.79 -3.75 -5.01
C ASP A 24 30.93 -4.15 -4.05
N LEU A 25 31.19 -3.34 -3.01
CA LEU A 25 32.30 -3.55 -2.09
C LEU A 25 31.91 -4.38 -0.86
N VAL A 26 30.72 -4.12 -0.31
CA VAL A 26 30.22 -4.78 0.90
C VAL A 26 28.70 -4.97 0.84
N GLU A 27 28.21 -5.95 1.59
CA GLU A 27 26.78 -6.22 1.67
C GLU A 27 26.02 -5.10 2.42
N ARG A 28 26.58 -4.58 3.51
CA ARG A 28 26.04 -3.42 4.24
C ARG A 28 27.13 -2.40 4.50
N LEU A 29 26.87 -1.14 4.18
CA LEU A 29 27.72 -0.01 4.54
C LEU A 29 27.52 0.32 6.03
N ASP A 30 28.36 -0.27 6.88
CA ASP A 30 28.55 0.23 8.24
C ASP A 30 29.09 1.68 8.23
N LEU A 31 29.17 2.34 9.39
CA LEU A 31 29.61 3.74 9.45
C LEU A 31 31.01 3.95 8.85
N SER A 32 31.94 3.02 9.09
CA SER A 32 33.32 3.16 8.61
C SER A 32 33.37 3.09 7.10
N MET A 33 32.70 2.10 6.51
CA MET A 33 32.64 1.95 5.07
C MET A 33 31.84 3.06 4.40
N HIS A 34 30.72 3.49 5.01
CA HIS A 34 29.95 4.65 4.57
C HIS A 34 30.82 5.91 4.45
N LEU A 35 31.64 6.20 5.46
CA LEU A 35 32.54 7.35 5.44
C LEU A 35 33.66 7.20 4.40
N LYS A 36 34.12 5.99 4.12
CA LYS A 36 35.09 5.74 3.02
C LYS A 36 34.48 5.96 1.65
N VAL A 37 33.23 5.54 1.44
CA VAL A 37 32.53 5.65 0.15
C VAL A 37 32.04 7.07 -0.11
N HIS A 38 31.35 7.67 0.85
CA HIS A 38 30.66 8.95 0.66
C HIS A 38 31.41 10.14 1.26
N GLY A 39 32.43 9.91 2.09
CA GLY A 39 33.10 10.97 2.83
C GLY A 39 32.26 11.54 3.98
N PRO A 40 32.88 12.39 4.83
CA PRO A 40 32.17 13.10 5.88
C PRO A 40 31.17 14.11 5.29
N LEU A 41 30.17 14.46 6.10
CA LEU A 41 29.14 15.42 5.71
C LEU A 41 29.34 16.77 6.41
N GLU A 42 29.39 17.83 5.64
CA GLU A 42 29.50 19.20 6.15
C GLU A 42 28.16 19.80 6.58
N ALA A 43 28.22 20.84 7.41
CA ALA A 43 27.03 21.52 7.89
C ALA A 43 26.43 22.42 6.83
N VAL A 44 25.11 22.38 6.70
CA VAL A 44 24.37 23.22 5.77
C VAL A 44 23.29 23.95 6.55
N GLY A 45 23.33 25.28 6.51
CA GLY A 45 22.30 26.11 7.15
C GLY A 45 20.93 25.90 6.50
N GLY A 46 19.84 26.18 7.22
CA GLY A 46 18.49 25.85 6.75
C GLY A 46 18.11 26.47 5.40
N GLU A 47 18.46 27.74 5.16
CA GLU A 47 18.18 28.38 3.86
C GLU A 47 19.08 27.84 2.74
N GLN A 48 20.35 27.55 3.03
CA GLN A 48 21.24 26.89 2.06
C GLN A 48 20.73 25.50 1.68
N LEU A 49 20.19 24.74 2.65
CA LEU A 49 19.61 23.42 2.41
C LEU A 49 18.32 23.51 1.58
N ALA A 50 17.50 24.54 1.82
CA ALA A 50 16.32 24.83 1.01
C ALA A 50 16.70 25.19 -0.43
N GLN A 51 17.69 26.07 -0.62
CA GLN A 51 18.20 26.47 -1.94
C GLN A 51 18.82 25.29 -2.69
N LEU A 52 19.64 24.47 -2.03
CA LEU A 52 20.18 23.24 -2.60
C LEU A 52 19.05 22.33 -3.10
N SER A 53 18.06 22.07 -2.25
CA SER A 53 16.91 21.23 -2.58
C SER A 53 16.07 21.78 -3.73
N GLU A 54 15.96 23.11 -3.84
CA GLU A 54 15.27 23.81 -4.92
C GLU A 54 16.04 23.71 -6.24
N GLN A 55 17.35 23.93 -6.21
CA GLN A 55 18.22 23.88 -7.39
C GLN A 55 18.30 22.48 -8.02
N ILE A 56 18.26 21.42 -7.20
CA ILE A 56 18.19 20.03 -7.69
C ILE A 56 16.75 19.56 -7.94
N SER A 57 15.75 20.45 -7.83
CA SER A 57 14.33 20.10 -7.99
C SER A 57 13.89 18.89 -7.14
N LEU A 58 14.40 18.76 -5.90
CA LEU A 58 14.14 17.61 -5.05
C LEU A 58 12.64 17.51 -4.70
N LYS A 59 12.01 16.44 -5.18
CA LYS A 59 10.63 16.07 -4.85
C LYS A 59 10.62 14.85 -3.95
N GLY A 60 9.62 14.76 -3.07
CA GLY A 60 9.46 13.58 -2.21
C GLY A 60 9.32 12.28 -3.01
N ARG A 61 10.16 11.29 -2.69
CA ARG A 61 10.27 9.98 -3.37
C ARG A 61 9.31 8.90 -2.86
N GLY A 62 8.38 9.25 -1.95
CA GLY A 62 7.34 8.36 -1.43
C GLY A 62 5.99 8.46 -2.16
N GLY A 63 5.97 8.64 -3.49
CA GLY A 63 4.73 8.73 -4.27
C GLY A 63 4.23 10.15 -4.57
N ALA A 64 4.01 10.97 -3.55
CA ALA A 64 3.31 12.26 -3.68
C ALA A 64 4.06 13.35 -4.47
N GLY A 65 5.40 13.28 -4.57
CA GLY A 65 6.19 14.22 -5.38
C GLY A 65 6.18 15.68 -4.91
N PHE A 66 5.87 15.96 -3.64
CA PHE A 66 5.83 17.33 -3.12
C PHE A 66 7.25 17.95 -3.07
N PRO A 67 7.44 19.23 -3.49
CA PRO A 67 8.74 19.89 -3.45
C PRO A 67 9.32 19.98 -2.04
N PHE A 68 10.52 19.44 -1.84
CA PHE A 68 11.13 19.31 -0.52
C PHE A 68 11.43 20.67 0.12
N HIS A 69 11.98 21.62 -0.65
CA HIS A 69 12.31 22.96 -0.17
C HIS A 69 11.09 23.71 0.41
N LYS A 70 9.90 23.59 -0.23
CA LYS A 70 8.65 24.17 0.29
C LYS A 70 8.24 23.53 1.61
N LYS A 71 8.44 22.21 1.75
CA LYS A 71 8.14 21.50 2.99
C LYS A 71 9.07 21.94 4.12
N LEU A 72 10.36 22.11 3.82
CA LEU A 72 11.38 22.57 4.76
C LEU A 72 11.05 23.98 5.26
N ARG A 73 10.80 24.93 4.35
CA ARG A 73 10.41 26.31 4.69
C ARG A 73 9.13 26.35 5.52
N SER A 74 8.11 25.57 5.15
CA SER A 74 6.85 25.50 5.91
C SER A 74 7.02 25.01 7.35
N VAL A 75 7.90 24.03 7.60
CA VAL A 75 8.22 23.56 8.96
C VAL A 75 9.00 24.63 9.73
N ALA A 76 9.99 25.26 9.10
CA ALA A 76 10.78 26.32 9.73
C ALA A 76 9.89 27.50 10.17
N GLU A 77 9.02 27.98 9.29
CA GLU A 77 8.06 29.04 9.58
C GLU A 77 7.11 28.67 10.72
N ALA A 78 6.59 27.43 10.71
CA ALA A 78 5.70 26.96 11.77
C ALA A 78 6.42 26.82 13.12
N ALA A 79 7.68 26.38 13.12
CA ALA A 79 8.51 26.29 14.32
C ALA A 79 8.79 27.67 14.93
N ILE A 80 9.19 28.65 14.10
CA ILE A 80 9.43 30.03 14.53
C ILE A 80 8.16 30.65 15.09
N ARG A 81 7.06 30.60 14.34
CA ARG A 81 5.78 31.19 14.74
C ARG A 81 5.24 30.63 16.06
N ARG A 82 5.48 29.35 16.33
CA ARG A 82 4.96 28.67 17.53
C ARG A 82 5.94 28.65 18.70
N GLY A 83 7.22 28.96 18.48
CA GLY A 83 8.27 28.79 19.48
C GLY A 83 8.47 27.33 19.90
N VAL A 84 8.13 26.36 19.03
CA VAL A 84 8.22 24.91 19.32
C VAL A 84 9.28 24.30 18.43
N ARG A 85 10.20 23.54 19.03
CA ARG A 85 11.23 22.82 18.27
C ARG A 85 10.58 21.76 17.36
N PRO A 86 10.98 21.69 16.08
CA PRO A 86 10.41 20.73 15.16
C PRO A 86 10.93 19.31 15.41
N VAL A 87 10.21 18.34 14.84
CA VAL A 87 10.59 16.91 14.81
C VAL A 87 10.92 16.51 13.38
N VAL A 88 11.95 15.67 13.19
CA VAL A 88 12.26 15.07 11.90
C VAL A 88 11.79 13.62 11.90
N VAL A 89 11.08 13.22 10.85
CA VAL A 89 10.60 11.84 10.68
C VAL A 89 11.09 11.28 9.34
N VAL A 90 11.85 10.20 9.41
CA VAL A 90 12.19 9.37 8.24
C VAL A 90 11.09 8.35 8.06
N ASN A 91 10.40 8.41 6.93
CA ASN A 91 9.42 7.41 6.53
C ASN A 91 10.12 6.35 5.67
N GLY A 92 10.57 5.28 6.31
CA GLY A 92 11.05 4.05 5.69
C GLY A 92 9.99 2.95 5.68
N SER A 93 8.72 3.27 5.95
CA SER A 93 7.62 2.32 5.80
C SER A 93 7.38 2.05 4.32
N GLU A 94 7.69 0.83 3.90
CA GLU A 94 7.47 0.35 2.54
C GLU A 94 6.44 -0.79 2.59
N ASP A 95 5.18 -0.40 2.42
CA ASP A 95 4.02 -1.24 2.72
C ASP A 95 3.36 -1.89 1.50
N GLU A 96 3.79 -1.49 0.29
CA GLU A 96 3.31 -2.08 -0.93
C GLU A 96 4.13 -3.34 -1.28
N PRO A 97 3.51 -4.49 -1.57
CA PRO A 97 4.22 -5.71 -1.90
C PRO A 97 5.23 -5.55 -3.04
N ALA A 98 4.89 -4.70 -4.02
CA ALA A 98 5.64 -4.43 -5.24
C ALA A 98 6.83 -3.45 -5.08
N CYS A 99 7.04 -2.89 -3.89
CA CYS A 99 8.11 -1.92 -3.63
C CYS A 99 9.19 -2.50 -2.70
N ARG A 100 10.47 -2.34 -3.04
CA ARG A 100 11.63 -2.77 -2.23
C ARG A 100 12.76 -1.73 -2.15
N LYS A 101 12.62 -0.57 -2.78
CA LYS A 101 13.71 0.41 -2.91
C LYS A 101 14.14 0.98 -1.56
N ASP A 102 13.19 1.26 -0.67
CA ASP A 102 13.50 1.86 0.63
C ASP A 102 14.03 0.79 1.58
N THR A 103 13.50 -0.43 1.51
CA THR A 103 14.04 -1.60 2.21
C THR A 103 15.51 -1.84 1.85
N VAL A 104 15.84 -1.80 0.55
CA VAL A 104 17.22 -1.92 0.07
C VAL A 104 18.10 -0.81 0.65
N LEU A 105 17.69 0.46 0.56
CA LEU A 105 18.49 1.56 1.09
C LEU A 105 18.71 1.46 2.59
N ILE A 106 17.68 1.11 3.35
CA ILE A 106 17.79 0.98 4.82
C ILE A 106 18.71 -0.17 5.21
N ASN A 107 18.63 -1.31 4.52
CA ASN A 107 19.45 -2.48 4.86
C ASN A 107 20.90 -2.35 4.38
N ARG A 108 21.13 -1.66 3.25
CA ARG A 108 22.46 -1.58 2.60
C ARG A 108 23.21 -0.26 2.88
N ALA A 109 22.51 0.88 2.97
CA ALA A 109 23.08 2.22 3.17
C ALA A 109 22.33 3.07 4.23
N PRO A 110 22.11 2.55 5.46
CA PRO A 110 21.32 3.28 6.48
C PRO A 110 21.93 4.64 6.84
N HIS A 111 23.27 4.75 6.85
CA HIS A 111 23.97 6.00 7.18
C HIS A 111 23.76 7.12 6.16
N LEU A 112 23.50 6.79 4.89
CA LEU A 112 23.20 7.79 3.87
C LEU A 112 21.83 8.45 4.12
N ILE A 113 20.85 7.67 4.58
CA ILE A 113 19.54 8.19 5.01
C ILE A 113 19.72 9.06 6.27
N LEU A 114 20.50 8.57 7.25
CA LEU A 114 20.76 9.31 8.49
C LEU A 114 21.46 10.63 8.23
N ASP A 115 22.40 10.70 7.30
CA ASP A 115 23.05 11.95 6.91
C ASP A 115 22.06 13.01 6.46
N GLY A 116 21.14 12.66 5.56
CA GLY A 116 20.11 13.58 5.09
C GLY A 116 19.18 14.02 6.22
N ALA A 117 18.79 13.08 7.09
CA ALA A 117 17.93 13.37 8.24
C ALA A 117 18.62 14.30 9.26
N LEU A 118 19.92 14.12 9.48
CA LEU A 118 20.73 14.93 10.40
C LEU A 118 20.98 16.33 9.83
N LEU A 119 21.20 16.49 8.52
CA LEU A 119 21.26 17.80 7.87
C LEU A 119 20.00 18.61 8.13
N VAL A 120 18.84 17.97 7.95
CA VAL A 120 17.55 18.60 8.20
C VAL A 120 17.38 18.91 9.69
N ALA A 121 17.73 17.98 10.57
CA ALA A 121 17.58 18.18 12.00
C ALA A 121 18.40 19.40 12.46
N GLU A 122 19.63 19.54 11.97
CA GLU A 122 20.47 20.68 12.26
C GLU A 122 19.91 21.98 11.65
N ALA A 123 19.54 21.96 10.37
CA ALA A 123 18.94 23.09 9.66
C ALA A 123 17.69 23.66 10.36
N LEU A 124 16.91 22.80 11.01
CA LEU A 124 15.67 23.16 11.71
C LEU A 124 15.84 23.32 13.23
N GLY A 125 17.03 23.04 13.78
CA GLY A 125 17.25 22.99 15.23
C GLY A 125 16.44 21.89 15.95
N ALA A 126 16.07 20.83 15.23
CA ALA A 126 15.35 19.69 15.77
C ALA A 126 16.25 18.86 16.71
N ARG A 127 15.63 18.27 17.74
CA ARG A 127 16.32 17.38 18.70
C ARG A 127 15.75 15.97 18.76
N THR A 128 14.70 15.74 17.97
CA THR A 128 14.00 14.48 17.92
C THR A 128 13.96 14.01 16.48
N LEU A 129 14.51 12.81 16.26
CA LEU A 129 14.46 12.07 15.01
C LEU A 129 13.66 10.80 15.26
N VAL A 130 12.69 10.49 14.40
CA VAL A 130 11.98 9.21 14.46
C VAL A 130 12.09 8.54 13.10
N ILE A 131 12.43 7.27 13.08
CA ILE A 131 12.49 6.48 11.85
C ILE A 131 11.34 5.46 11.87
N GLY A 132 10.34 5.68 11.02
CA GLY A 132 9.25 4.74 10.82
C GLY A 132 9.67 3.65 9.84
N VAL A 133 9.51 2.39 10.24
CA VAL A 133 9.78 1.21 9.40
C VAL A 133 8.67 0.19 9.58
N THR A 134 8.64 -0.85 8.74
CA THR A 134 7.61 -1.89 8.79
C THR A 134 8.16 -3.31 8.86
N ARG A 135 9.43 -3.53 8.49
CA ARG A 135 10.09 -4.85 8.51
C ARG A 135 11.07 -4.97 9.68
N ALA A 136 11.22 -6.19 10.19
CA ALA A 136 12.22 -6.49 11.23
C ALA A 136 13.66 -6.25 10.74
N SER A 137 13.95 -6.60 9.47
CA SER A 137 15.26 -6.34 8.83
C SER A 137 15.61 -4.85 8.84
N THR A 138 14.66 -4.01 8.43
CA THR A 138 14.83 -2.55 8.39
C THR A 138 14.92 -1.92 9.77
N GLU A 139 14.20 -2.46 10.76
CA GLU A 139 14.30 -2.04 12.17
C GLU A 139 15.71 -2.31 12.69
N GLN A 140 16.18 -3.55 12.56
CA GLN A 140 17.51 -3.98 13.00
C GLN A 140 18.61 -3.17 12.32
N SER A 141 18.55 -2.95 11.00
CA SER A 141 19.59 -2.20 10.28
C SER A 141 19.68 -0.74 10.77
N MET A 142 18.53 -0.09 11.00
CA MET A 142 18.50 1.28 11.50
C MET A 142 18.96 1.38 12.96
N GLU A 143 18.53 0.47 13.83
CA GLU A 143 18.99 0.43 15.22
C GLU A 143 20.51 0.25 15.30
N GLN A 144 21.06 -0.65 14.49
CA GLN A 144 22.50 -0.85 14.38
C GLN A 144 23.20 0.41 13.87
N ALA A 145 22.67 1.08 12.85
CA ALA A 145 23.25 2.33 12.33
C ALA A 145 23.21 3.48 13.35
N LEU A 146 22.14 3.59 14.14
CA LEU A 146 22.05 4.56 15.22
C LEU A 146 23.10 4.29 16.31
N ALA A 147 23.31 3.01 16.66
CA ALA A 147 24.31 2.59 17.63
C ALA A 147 25.75 2.85 17.14
N GLU A 148 26.04 2.56 15.86
CA GLU A 148 27.35 2.80 15.24
C GLU A 148 27.72 4.29 15.22
N ARG A 149 26.75 5.19 14.97
CA ARG A 149 27.00 6.62 14.78
C ARG A 149 27.23 7.38 16.08
N GLY A 150 26.45 7.09 17.12
CA GLY A 150 26.32 7.98 18.27
C GLY A 150 25.64 9.30 17.88
N LEU A 151 24.56 9.67 18.56
CA LEU A 151 23.71 10.78 18.13
C LEU A 151 23.95 12.03 18.97
N SER A 152 24.91 12.83 18.53
CA SER A 152 25.07 14.22 18.94
C SER A 152 24.89 15.13 17.73
N ASP A 153 24.46 16.37 17.96
CA ASP A 153 24.67 17.42 16.98
C ASP A 153 26.15 17.81 16.92
N ARG A 154 26.51 18.68 15.97
CA ARG A 154 27.89 19.18 15.82
C ARG A 154 28.40 19.98 17.03
N ARG A 155 27.52 20.37 17.97
CA ARG A 155 27.88 21.06 19.22
C ARG A 155 28.00 20.08 20.41
N GLY A 156 27.95 18.78 20.14
CA GLY A 156 28.05 17.72 21.16
C GLY A 156 26.76 17.50 21.95
N ALA A 157 25.68 18.20 21.64
CA ALA A 157 24.42 18.05 22.36
C ALA A 157 23.64 16.85 21.82
N PRO A 158 23.09 15.99 22.71
CA PRO A 158 22.47 14.73 22.30
C PRO A 158 21.23 14.98 21.44
N LEU A 159 21.10 14.19 20.37
CA LEU A 159 19.91 14.09 19.54
C LEU A 159 19.18 12.80 19.89
N ARG A 160 17.90 12.90 20.24
CA ARG A 160 17.08 11.73 20.57
C ARG A 160 16.60 11.11 19.26
N ALA A 161 17.07 9.90 18.94
CA ALA A 161 16.46 9.12 17.88
C ALA A 161 15.89 7.80 18.39
N ARG A 162 14.85 7.33 17.72
CA ARG A 162 14.28 6.00 17.91
C ARG A 162 13.74 5.46 16.60
N VAL A 163 13.72 4.14 16.49
CA VAL A 163 13.03 3.43 15.43
C VAL A 163 11.62 3.10 15.91
N GLN A 164 10.64 3.21 15.01
CA GLN A 164 9.25 2.85 15.24
C GLN A 164 8.85 1.84 14.17
N ARG A 165 8.83 0.55 14.53
CA ARG A 165 8.24 -0.48 13.68
C ARG A 165 6.71 -0.39 13.74
N ASN A 166 6.08 -0.44 12.57
CA ASN A 166 4.64 -0.45 12.38
C ASN A 166 4.22 -1.73 11.65
N PRO A 167 2.97 -2.18 11.77
CA PRO A 167 2.48 -3.30 10.97
C PRO A 167 2.52 -2.95 9.48
N VAL A 168 2.85 -3.93 8.64
CA VAL A 168 2.82 -3.78 7.18
C VAL A 168 1.37 -3.67 6.73
N ARG A 169 0.94 -2.46 6.32
CA ARG A 169 -0.35 -2.20 5.67
C ARG A 169 -0.26 -0.99 4.74
N MET A 170 -0.95 -1.00 3.61
CA MET A 170 -0.94 0.08 2.61
C MET A 170 -1.20 1.46 3.20
N VAL A 171 -2.12 1.54 4.18
CA VAL A 171 -2.48 2.80 4.85
C VAL A 171 -1.49 3.24 5.94
N THR A 172 -0.60 2.35 6.39
CA THR A 172 0.36 2.63 7.48
C THR A 172 1.47 3.58 7.02
N GLY A 173 1.96 3.45 5.79
CA GLY A 173 2.97 4.32 5.20
C GLY A 173 2.49 5.74 4.90
N ALA A 174 1.19 6.02 5.01
CA ALA A 174 0.66 7.36 4.86
C ALA A 174 1.18 8.27 6.00
N ALA A 175 1.65 9.48 5.65
CA ALA A 175 2.30 10.39 6.58
C ALA A 175 1.51 10.64 7.88
N ALA A 176 0.20 10.81 7.78
CA ALA A 176 -0.67 11.04 8.94
C ALA A 176 -0.86 9.80 9.82
N SER A 177 -0.85 8.60 9.22
CA SER A 177 -0.88 7.32 9.95
C SER A 177 0.41 7.11 10.73
N LEU A 178 1.57 7.38 10.10
CA LEU A 178 2.87 7.27 10.76
C LEU A 178 2.98 8.23 11.93
N VAL A 179 2.60 9.51 11.78
CA VAL A 179 2.57 10.47 12.90
C VAL A 179 1.71 9.96 14.05
N ARG A 180 0.50 9.47 13.76
CA ARG A 180 -0.41 8.95 14.77
C ARG A 180 0.16 7.74 15.51
N SER A 181 0.84 6.84 14.80
CA SER A 181 1.49 5.67 15.39
C SER A 181 2.66 6.05 16.27
N ILE A 182 3.47 7.02 15.84
CA ILE A 182 4.58 7.57 16.64
C ILE A 182 4.06 8.15 17.96
N ASP A 183 2.89 8.78 17.95
CA ASP A 183 2.20 9.31 19.14
C ASP A 183 1.48 8.22 19.98
N GLY A 184 1.63 6.94 19.64
CA GLY A 184 1.07 5.80 20.36
C GLY A 184 -0.37 5.43 19.99
N GLY A 185 -0.95 6.08 18.98
CA GLY A 185 -2.25 5.72 18.42
C GLY A 185 -2.18 4.58 17.40
N PRO A 186 -3.34 4.12 16.88
CA PRO A 186 -3.35 3.12 15.82
C PRO A 186 -2.75 3.69 14.51
N PRO A 187 -2.02 2.87 13.71
CA PRO A 187 -1.30 3.28 12.50
C PRO A 187 -2.25 3.45 11.29
N ILE A 188 -3.28 4.27 11.46
CA ILE A 188 -4.31 4.57 10.47
C ILE A 188 -4.54 6.08 10.41
N PRO A 189 -4.92 6.64 9.24
CA PRO A 189 -5.01 8.09 9.09
C PRO A 189 -6.09 8.67 10.02
N PRO A 190 -5.89 9.86 10.60
CA PRO A 190 -6.91 10.51 11.40
C PRO A 190 -8.07 11.00 10.53
N GLY A 191 -9.29 11.05 11.09
CA GLY A 191 -10.48 11.52 10.37
C GLY A 191 -10.39 12.99 9.91
N ARG A 192 -9.64 13.83 10.64
CA ARG A 192 -9.33 15.22 10.23
C ARG A 192 -7.91 15.30 9.68
N LYS A 193 -7.78 15.78 8.45
CA LYS A 193 -6.49 16.02 7.80
C LYS A 193 -5.80 17.23 8.45
N THR A 194 -4.65 17.00 9.04
CA THR A 194 -3.74 18.05 9.53
C THR A 194 -2.39 17.87 8.85
N SER A 195 -1.83 18.95 8.32
CA SER A 195 -0.50 18.91 7.74
C SER A 195 0.54 18.69 8.84
N ALA A 196 1.37 17.65 8.70
CA ALA A 196 2.46 17.36 9.63
C ALA A 196 3.43 18.55 9.75
N SER A 197 3.60 19.35 8.69
CA SER A 197 4.44 20.54 8.71
C SER A 197 3.93 21.63 9.66
N GLN A 198 2.63 21.66 9.94
CA GLN A 198 2.02 22.61 10.88
C GLN A 198 1.87 22.01 12.28
N SER A 199 1.38 20.77 12.37
CA SER A 199 1.18 20.03 13.62
C SER A 199 1.26 18.53 13.35
N GLY A 200 2.42 17.95 13.64
CA GLY A 200 2.71 16.52 13.52
C GLY A 200 2.93 15.86 14.88
N VAL A 201 4.07 15.19 15.05
CA VAL A 201 4.42 14.37 16.23
C VAL A 201 4.35 15.21 17.50
N GLY A 202 3.58 14.75 18.49
CA GLY A 202 3.36 15.47 19.75
C GLY A 202 2.78 16.87 19.57
N GLY A 203 2.12 17.14 18.44
CA GLY A 203 1.63 18.47 18.05
C GLY A 203 2.71 19.43 17.56
N ALA A 204 3.98 19.02 17.46
CA ALA A 204 5.08 19.87 16.98
C ALA A 204 5.13 19.95 15.44
N PRO A 205 5.58 21.06 14.83
CA PRO A 205 5.89 21.10 13.41
C PRO A 205 6.85 19.96 13.04
N THR A 206 6.49 19.16 12.03
CA THR A 206 7.23 17.93 11.72
C THR A 206 7.65 17.91 10.26
N LEU A 207 8.96 17.74 10.01
CA LEU A 207 9.45 17.39 8.68
C LEU A 207 9.49 15.88 8.52
N LEU A 208 8.42 15.33 7.93
CA LEU A 208 8.34 13.92 7.56
C LEU A 208 8.71 13.73 6.08
N SER A 209 9.65 12.87 5.73
CA SER A 209 9.94 12.57 4.31
C SER A 209 10.35 11.11 4.11
N ASN A 210 10.28 10.62 2.87
CA ASN A 210 10.66 9.26 2.52
C ASN A 210 12.17 9.04 2.66
N ALA A 211 12.59 7.82 3.00
CA ALA A 211 14.00 7.44 3.20
C ALA A 211 14.90 7.82 2.01
N GLU A 212 14.51 7.45 0.78
CA GLU A 212 15.25 7.84 -0.43
C GLU A 212 15.39 9.36 -0.58
N THR A 213 14.39 10.15 -0.14
CA THR A 213 14.47 11.61 -0.23
C THR A 213 15.58 12.18 0.65
N PHE A 214 15.77 11.62 1.84
CA PHE A 214 16.88 12.01 2.72
C PHE A 214 18.22 11.54 2.14
N ALA A 215 18.29 10.33 1.58
CA ALA A 215 19.50 9.83 0.95
C ALA A 215 19.93 10.70 -0.25
N GLN A 216 18.98 11.12 -1.10
CA GLN A 216 19.24 12.04 -2.21
C GLN A 216 19.73 13.41 -1.73
N LEU A 217 19.14 13.94 -0.64
CA LEU A 217 19.60 15.18 -0.03
C LEU A 217 21.04 15.07 0.49
N ALA A 218 21.41 13.92 1.07
CA ALA A 218 22.75 13.65 1.57
C ALA A 218 23.80 13.58 0.47
N ILE A 219 23.46 13.02 -0.71
CA ILE A 219 24.33 13.04 -1.89
C ILE A 219 24.48 14.47 -2.40
N ALA A 220 23.36 15.17 -2.61
CA ALA A 220 23.38 16.53 -3.15
C ALA A 220 24.19 17.49 -2.27
N ALA A 221 24.12 17.34 -0.94
CA ALA A 221 24.88 18.16 -0.01
C ALA A 221 26.41 17.92 -0.09
N ARG A 222 26.85 16.74 -0.54
CA ARG A 222 28.27 16.41 -0.71
C ARG A 222 28.83 16.86 -2.03
N ILE A 223 28.12 16.61 -3.12
CA ILE A 223 28.63 16.85 -4.48
C ILE A 223 28.26 18.23 -5.01
N GLY A 224 27.33 18.91 -4.33
CA GLY A 224 26.81 20.21 -4.73
C GLY A 224 25.79 20.13 -5.88
N PRO A 225 25.00 21.21 -6.05
CA PRO A 225 23.87 21.24 -6.99
C PRO A 225 24.31 21.16 -8.45
N GLU A 226 25.51 21.64 -8.79
CA GLU A 226 26.04 21.58 -10.16
C GLU A 226 26.37 20.15 -10.58
N ARG A 227 27.13 19.42 -9.77
CA ARG A 227 27.48 18.02 -10.08
C ARG A 227 26.26 17.11 -10.00
N TYR A 228 25.36 17.35 -9.05
CA TYR A 228 24.11 16.58 -8.96
C TYR A 228 23.28 16.70 -10.25
N ARG A 229 23.20 17.91 -10.82
CA ARG A 229 22.48 18.18 -12.08
C ARG A 229 23.13 17.63 -13.34
N ASN A 230 24.38 17.17 -13.28
CA ASN A 230 25.04 16.51 -14.42
C ASN A 230 24.55 15.06 -14.63
N THR A 231 23.71 14.54 -13.73
CA THR A 231 23.04 13.24 -13.89
C THR A 231 21.55 13.47 -14.08
N GLY A 232 20.92 12.70 -14.96
CA GLY A 232 19.48 12.76 -15.18
C GLY A 232 19.03 13.85 -16.17
N LEU A 233 17.73 14.10 -16.21
CA LEU A 233 17.12 15.16 -17.01
C LEU A 233 17.34 16.53 -16.38
N TYR A 234 17.35 17.57 -17.22
CA TYR A 234 17.49 18.96 -16.78
C TYR A 234 16.39 19.41 -15.81
N ASP A 235 15.14 18.98 -16.04
CA ASP A 235 13.95 19.36 -15.25
C ASP A 235 13.65 18.38 -14.10
N GLU A 236 14.35 17.25 -14.04
CA GLU A 236 14.30 16.31 -12.91
C GLU A 236 15.68 15.65 -12.70
N PRO A 237 16.69 16.39 -12.21
CA PRO A 237 18.05 15.90 -12.11
C PRO A 237 18.22 14.81 -11.04
N GLY A 238 19.32 14.06 -11.18
CA GLY A 238 19.73 12.96 -10.30
C GLY A 238 19.23 11.59 -10.76
N THR A 239 19.34 10.63 -9.84
CA THR A 239 18.87 9.25 -10.03
C THR A 239 17.52 9.03 -9.35
N VAL A 240 16.89 7.92 -9.69
CA VAL A 240 15.71 7.36 -9.01
C VAL A 240 15.96 5.87 -8.78
N MET A 241 15.45 5.35 -7.67
CA MET A 241 15.41 3.92 -7.45
C MET A 241 14.07 3.34 -7.90
N LEU A 242 14.14 2.28 -8.69
CA LEU A 242 12.98 1.55 -9.19
C LEU A 242 12.97 0.13 -8.63
N THR A 243 11.79 -0.36 -8.26
CA THR A 243 11.58 -1.79 -8.02
C THR A 243 10.94 -2.39 -9.26
N VAL A 244 11.60 -3.34 -9.90
CA VAL A 244 11.09 -4.04 -11.09
C VAL A 244 10.69 -5.45 -10.69
N SER A 245 9.41 -5.78 -10.86
CA SER A 245 8.85 -7.12 -10.62
C SER A 245 7.70 -7.35 -11.61
N GLY A 246 6.79 -8.30 -11.37
CA GLY A 246 5.80 -8.68 -12.38
C GLY A 246 6.29 -9.81 -13.28
N ALA A 247 5.88 -9.79 -14.55
CA ALA A 247 6.34 -10.73 -15.56
C ALA A 247 7.78 -10.42 -16.00
N VAL A 248 8.75 -10.74 -15.13
CA VAL A 248 10.19 -10.57 -15.36
C VAL A 248 10.95 -11.79 -14.87
N SER A 249 12.03 -12.16 -15.56
CA SER A 249 12.89 -13.28 -15.15
C SER A 249 13.86 -12.93 -14.02
N ARG A 250 14.12 -11.63 -13.80
CA ARG A 250 15.03 -11.12 -12.75
C ARG A 250 14.40 -9.94 -12.01
N PRO A 251 13.51 -10.20 -11.03
CA PRO A 251 13.03 -9.15 -10.14
C PRO A 251 14.20 -8.46 -9.42
N MET A 252 14.21 -7.13 -9.42
CA MET A 252 15.36 -6.37 -8.93
C MET A 252 14.97 -4.99 -8.42
N VAL A 253 15.87 -4.38 -7.66
CA VAL A 253 15.87 -2.94 -7.41
C VAL A 253 17.00 -2.33 -8.26
N VAL A 254 16.70 -1.27 -9.01
CA VAL A 254 17.68 -0.63 -9.89
C VAL A 254 17.73 0.87 -9.64
N GLU A 255 18.93 1.40 -9.45
CA GLU A 255 19.18 2.84 -9.49
C GLU A 255 19.41 3.28 -10.94
N VAL A 256 18.64 4.24 -11.43
CA VAL A 256 18.77 4.77 -12.79
C VAL A 256 18.73 6.30 -12.80
N PRO A 257 19.50 6.98 -13.66
CA PRO A 257 19.28 8.38 -13.99
C PRO A 257 17.88 8.58 -14.53
N THR A 258 17.24 9.70 -14.18
CA THR A 258 16.05 10.12 -14.92
C THR A 258 16.40 10.33 -16.39
N GLY A 259 15.46 10.09 -17.30
CA GLY A 259 15.73 10.17 -18.74
C GLY A 259 16.11 8.84 -19.39
N VAL A 260 16.37 7.79 -18.60
CA VAL A 260 16.59 6.44 -19.14
C VAL A 260 15.30 5.92 -19.80
N PRO A 261 15.36 5.33 -21.01
CA PRO A 261 14.21 4.69 -21.64
C PRO A 261 13.64 3.57 -20.77
N LEU A 262 12.32 3.54 -20.56
CA LEU A 262 11.67 2.51 -19.73
C LEU A 262 11.93 1.10 -20.28
N ARG A 263 11.92 0.94 -21.61
CA ARG A 263 12.25 -0.32 -22.29
C ARG A 263 13.62 -0.88 -21.90
N TYR A 264 14.60 -0.03 -21.62
CA TYR A 264 15.93 -0.47 -21.21
C TYR A 264 15.89 -1.06 -19.80
N VAL A 265 15.14 -0.43 -18.89
CA VAL A 265 14.91 -0.94 -17.53
C VAL A 265 14.19 -2.30 -17.55
N LEU A 266 13.17 -2.42 -18.41
CA LEU A 266 12.43 -3.67 -18.60
C LEU A 266 13.33 -4.79 -19.15
N GLN A 267 14.17 -4.47 -20.13
CA GLN A 267 15.13 -5.43 -20.70
C GLN A 267 16.15 -5.91 -19.66
N LEU A 268 16.65 -5.02 -18.79
CA LEU A 268 17.57 -5.39 -17.72
C LEU A 268 16.96 -6.40 -16.74
N ALA A 269 15.67 -6.29 -16.44
CA ALA A 269 14.93 -7.25 -15.60
C ALA A 269 14.55 -8.53 -16.36
N GLY A 270 14.78 -8.58 -17.68
CA GLY A 270 14.34 -9.69 -18.53
C GLY A 270 12.82 -9.78 -18.61
N ALA A 271 12.15 -8.65 -18.80
CA ALA A 271 10.74 -8.58 -19.18
C ALA A 271 10.53 -9.08 -20.63
N PRO A 272 9.31 -9.51 -21.00
CA PRO A 272 8.94 -9.79 -22.39
C PRO A 272 9.28 -8.60 -23.30
N PRO A 273 9.77 -8.85 -24.54
CA PRO A 273 10.08 -7.77 -25.48
C PRO A 273 8.91 -6.85 -25.78
N VAL A 274 7.69 -7.41 -25.79
CA VAL A 274 6.44 -6.67 -25.97
C VAL A 274 5.52 -7.01 -24.79
N PRO A 275 5.62 -6.27 -23.67
CA PRO A 275 4.70 -6.45 -22.56
C PRO A 275 3.29 -6.02 -23.00
N GLN A 276 2.28 -6.69 -22.48
CA GLN A 276 0.88 -6.32 -22.74
C GLN A 276 0.52 -4.96 -22.10
N GLY A 277 1.14 -4.68 -20.94
CA GLY A 277 1.04 -3.41 -20.25
C GLY A 277 2.07 -3.35 -19.13
N VAL A 278 2.35 -2.15 -18.66
CA VAL A 278 3.28 -1.91 -17.54
C VAL A 278 2.60 -1.03 -16.51
N LEU A 279 2.38 -1.56 -15.31
CA LEU A 279 1.91 -0.75 -14.18
C LEU A 279 3.10 0.03 -13.63
N THR A 280 2.97 1.36 -13.64
CA THR A 280 4.02 2.27 -13.18
C THR A 280 3.58 3.03 -11.94
N GLY A 281 4.46 3.13 -10.96
CA GLY A 281 4.27 3.93 -9.75
C GLY A 281 3.68 3.19 -8.55
N GLY A 282 3.45 1.88 -8.69
CA GLY A 282 2.85 1.02 -7.67
C GLY A 282 1.35 0.77 -7.88
N TYR A 283 0.69 0.22 -6.86
CA TYR A 283 -0.73 -0.12 -6.89
C TYR A 283 -1.66 1.10 -6.78
N HIS A 284 -1.13 2.26 -6.40
CA HIS A 284 -1.79 3.57 -6.62
C HIS A 284 -1.31 4.27 -7.90
N GLY A 285 -0.57 3.56 -8.74
CA GLY A 285 -0.03 4.01 -10.01
C GLY A 285 -1.01 3.90 -11.18
N LYS A 286 -0.47 3.88 -12.39
CA LYS A 286 -1.25 3.81 -13.64
C LYS A 286 -0.63 2.83 -14.63
N TRP A 287 -1.48 2.14 -15.37
CA TRP A 287 -1.08 1.32 -16.50
C TRP A 287 -0.64 2.17 -17.68
N ILE A 288 0.49 1.79 -18.29
CA ILE A 288 0.91 2.19 -19.63
C ILE A 288 0.65 1.01 -20.56
N ASP A 289 -0.03 1.26 -21.68
CA ASP A 289 -0.31 0.24 -22.70
C ASP A 289 0.94 -0.15 -23.48
N ALA A 290 0.89 -1.32 -24.14
CA ALA A 290 2.00 -1.86 -24.92
C ALA A 290 2.54 -0.88 -25.98
N ALA A 291 1.65 -0.14 -26.66
CA ALA A 291 2.03 0.77 -27.74
C ALA A 291 2.85 1.96 -27.23
N THR A 292 2.62 2.37 -25.99
CA THR A 292 3.22 3.57 -25.42
C THR A 292 4.53 3.29 -24.65
N VAL A 293 4.68 2.08 -24.10
CA VAL A 293 5.85 1.67 -23.30
C VAL A 293 7.19 1.92 -24.01
N ASP A 294 7.27 1.70 -25.33
CA ASP A 294 8.51 1.83 -26.10
C ASP A 294 9.06 3.26 -26.19
N THR A 295 8.18 4.24 -26.03
CA THR A 295 8.51 5.68 -26.05
C THR A 295 8.61 6.28 -24.65
N ALA A 296 8.19 5.53 -23.62
CA ALA A 296 8.19 6.00 -22.25
C ALA A 296 9.62 6.16 -21.73
N VAL A 297 9.82 7.24 -20.99
CA VAL A 297 11.10 7.62 -20.37
C VAL A 297 10.90 7.71 -18.87
N VAL A 298 11.87 7.22 -18.11
CA VAL A 298 11.84 7.25 -16.65
C VAL A 298 12.04 8.69 -16.15
N SER A 299 10.94 9.38 -15.89
CA SER A 299 10.87 10.59 -15.08
C SER A 299 9.43 10.82 -14.66
N ARG A 300 9.17 11.69 -13.70
CA ARG A 300 7.81 12.01 -13.27
C ARG A 300 7.02 12.68 -14.40
N ASN A 301 7.61 13.66 -15.05
CA ASN A 301 6.96 14.43 -16.12
C ASN A 301 6.75 13.57 -17.36
N SER A 302 7.75 12.79 -17.77
CA SER A 302 7.68 11.93 -18.95
C SER A 302 6.69 10.78 -18.78
N LEU A 303 6.65 10.13 -17.61
CA LEU A 303 5.68 9.07 -17.34
C LEU A 303 4.25 9.61 -17.25
N ASP A 304 4.03 10.77 -16.61
CA ASP A 304 2.69 11.36 -16.55
C ASP A 304 2.17 11.79 -17.93
N ALA A 305 3.07 12.32 -18.79
CA ALA A 305 2.73 12.73 -20.15
C ALA A 305 2.22 11.57 -21.03
N VAL A 306 2.66 10.34 -20.75
CA VAL A 306 2.21 9.13 -21.44
C VAL A 306 1.08 8.40 -20.71
N GLY A 307 0.49 9.02 -19.68
CA GLY A 307 -0.62 8.44 -18.91
C GLY A 307 -0.19 7.46 -17.80
N GLY A 308 1.11 7.29 -17.57
CA GLY A 308 1.69 6.53 -16.47
C GLY A 308 1.89 7.38 -15.21
N ALA A 309 2.67 6.85 -14.26
CA ALA A 309 3.09 7.56 -13.05
C ALA A 309 4.42 7.02 -12.51
N LEU A 310 5.33 7.90 -12.07
CA LEU A 310 6.55 7.43 -11.37
C LEU A 310 6.25 6.91 -9.96
N GLY A 311 5.26 7.49 -9.27
CA GLY A 311 4.77 7.03 -7.97
C GLY A 311 5.86 6.67 -6.95
N ALA A 312 5.77 5.46 -6.39
CA ALA A 312 6.73 4.87 -5.46
C ALA A 312 7.91 4.16 -6.16
N GLY A 313 8.02 4.25 -7.49
CA GLY A 313 9.12 3.64 -8.25
C GLY A 313 8.91 2.16 -8.60
N ALA A 314 7.72 1.58 -8.40
CA ALA A 314 7.45 0.22 -8.87
C ALA A 314 7.13 0.20 -10.38
N ILE A 315 7.75 -0.74 -11.10
CA ILE A 315 7.58 -1.00 -12.53
C ILE A 315 7.20 -2.47 -12.70
N LEU A 316 5.95 -2.73 -13.10
CA LEU A 316 5.36 -4.08 -13.12
C LEU A 316 4.81 -4.41 -14.53
N PRO A 317 5.65 -4.91 -15.46
CA PRO A 317 5.17 -5.47 -16.71
C PRO A 317 4.29 -6.71 -16.49
N ILE A 318 3.34 -6.91 -17.38
CA ILE A 318 2.60 -8.17 -17.53
C ILE A 318 2.79 -8.72 -18.95
N SER A 319 2.81 -10.05 -19.07
CA SER A 319 2.97 -10.73 -20.36
C SER A 319 1.65 -10.78 -21.14
N GLN A 320 1.71 -11.21 -22.39
CA GLN A 320 0.55 -11.47 -23.23
C GLN A 320 -0.21 -12.76 -22.83
N GLU A 321 0.34 -13.56 -21.93
CA GLU A 321 -0.19 -14.87 -21.55
C GLU A 321 -1.21 -14.80 -20.41
N THR A 322 -1.28 -13.67 -19.69
CA THR A 322 -2.21 -13.45 -18.57
C THR A 322 -3.33 -12.48 -18.93
N CYS A 323 -4.50 -12.65 -18.31
CA CYS A 323 -5.63 -11.74 -18.39
C CYS A 323 -5.34 -10.46 -17.59
N PRO A 324 -5.21 -9.29 -18.23
CA PRO A 324 -4.81 -8.06 -17.56
C PRO A 324 -5.87 -7.54 -16.57
N LEU A 325 -7.15 -7.77 -16.87
CA LEU A 325 -8.25 -7.42 -15.97
C LEU A 325 -8.28 -8.34 -14.74
N GLY A 326 -7.96 -9.62 -14.93
CA GLY A 326 -7.87 -10.59 -13.84
C GLY A 326 -6.72 -10.28 -12.89
N GLU A 327 -5.54 -9.95 -13.40
CA GLU A 327 -4.42 -9.46 -12.58
C GLU A 327 -4.81 -8.20 -11.80
N SER A 328 -5.46 -7.26 -12.50
CA SER A 328 -5.92 -6.02 -11.87
C SER A 328 -7.01 -6.24 -10.82
N LEU A 329 -7.85 -7.27 -10.98
CA LEU A 329 -8.86 -7.64 -9.99
C LEU A 329 -8.22 -8.14 -8.69
N GLN A 330 -7.13 -8.92 -8.78
CA GLN A 330 -6.41 -9.38 -7.58
C GLN A 330 -5.86 -8.17 -6.78
N VAL A 331 -5.24 -7.21 -7.48
CA VAL A 331 -4.77 -5.97 -6.87
C VAL A 331 -5.93 -5.14 -6.31
N ALA A 332 -7.04 -5.01 -7.03
CA ALA A 332 -8.21 -4.26 -6.57
C ALA A 332 -8.83 -4.86 -5.31
N LYS A 333 -8.89 -6.20 -5.22
CA LYS A 333 -9.34 -6.91 -4.01
C LYS A 333 -8.39 -6.64 -2.84
N TRP A 334 -7.08 -6.77 -3.06
CA TRP A 334 -6.09 -6.45 -2.04
C TRP A 334 -6.18 -5.00 -1.55
N LEU A 335 -6.30 -4.02 -2.47
CA LEU A 335 -6.48 -2.61 -2.12
C LEU A 335 -7.76 -2.37 -1.31
N ALA A 336 -8.82 -3.13 -1.54
CA ALA A 336 -10.05 -3.05 -0.76
C ALA A 336 -9.85 -3.61 0.67
N GLU A 337 -9.06 -4.68 0.82
CA GLU A 337 -8.71 -5.29 2.12
C GLU A 337 -7.78 -4.40 2.95
N GLU A 338 -6.92 -3.64 2.28
CA GLU A 338 -5.99 -2.69 2.92
C GLU A 338 -6.65 -1.37 3.38
N SER A 339 -7.97 -1.32 3.33
CA SER A 339 -8.79 -0.22 3.86
C SER A 339 -8.57 -0.03 5.36
N ALA A 340 -8.38 1.23 5.77
CA ALA A 340 -8.39 1.60 7.19
C ALA A 340 -9.78 1.46 7.85
N GLY A 341 -10.84 1.19 7.07
CA GLY A 341 -12.21 0.98 7.56
C GLY A 341 -12.94 2.23 8.09
N GLN A 342 -12.34 3.43 7.97
CA GLN A 342 -12.86 4.64 8.63
C GLN A 342 -13.82 5.49 7.80
N CYS A 343 -13.77 5.42 6.47
CA CYS A 343 -14.56 6.30 5.60
C CYS A 343 -15.40 5.48 4.62
N GLY A 344 -16.64 5.89 4.38
CA GLY A 344 -17.58 5.23 3.47
C GLY A 344 -17.00 4.93 2.08
N PRO A 345 -16.27 5.86 1.41
CA PRO A 345 -15.59 5.60 0.15
C PRO A 345 -14.62 4.42 0.18
N CYS A 346 -13.92 4.23 1.30
CA CYS A 346 -12.96 3.15 1.46
C CYS A 346 -13.66 1.85 1.86
N TYR A 347 -14.55 1.92 2.86
CA TYR A 347 -15.20 0.76 3.46
C TYR A 347 -16.27 0.13 2.56
N LEU A 348 -17.05 0.94 1.84
CA LEU A 348 -18.09 0.46 0.92
C LEU A 348 -17.67 0.59 -0.54
N GLY A 349 -16.98 1.68 -0.88
CA GLY A 349 -16.66 2.01 -2.26
C GLY A 349 -15.60 1.10 -2.89
N LEU A 350 -14.48 0.85 -2.22
CA LEU A 350 -13.43 -0.01 -2.80
C LEU A 350 -13.88 -1.46 -3.01
N PRO A 351 -14.56 -2.13 -2.05
CA PRO A 351 -15.13 -3.44 -2.31
C PRO A 351 -16.17 -3.42 -3.44
N ALA A 352 -16.98 -2.37 -3.55
CA ALA A 352 -17.94 -2.24 -4.66
C ALA A 352 -17.23 -2.06 -6.01
N ALA A 353 -16.11 -1.34 -6.05
CA ALA A 353 -15.33 -1.15 -7.26
C ALA A 353 -14.64 -2.45 -7.70
N ALA A 354 -14.05 -3.20 -6.75
CA ALA A 354 -13.50 -4.53 -7.03
C ALA A 354 -14.58 -5.49 -7.56
N ARG A 355 -15.77 -5.52 -6.95
CA ARG A 355 -16.91 -6.29 -7.46
C ARG A 355 -17.35 -5.85 -8.84
N GLY A 356 -17.40 -4.55 -9.12
CA GLY A 356 -17.72 -4.05 -10.45
C GLY A 356 -16.75 -4.54 -11.52
N LEU A 357 -15.45 -4.58 -11.22
CA LEU A 357 -14.46 -5.17 -12.13
C LEU A 357 -14.65 -6.69 -12.29
N GLU A 358 -14.97 -7.40 -11.20
CA GLU A 358 -15.31 -8.83 -11.24
C GLU A 358 -16.56 -9.12 -12.07
N ASP A 359 -17.60 -8.29 -11.97
CA ASP A 359 -18.83 -8.40 -12.75
C ASP A 359 -18.54 -8.19 -14.26
N ILE A 360 -17.67 -7.24 -14.61
CA ILE A 360 -17.20 -7.05 -15.99
C ILE A 360 -16.51 -8.32 -16.50
N ILE A 361 -15.56 -8.86 -15.72
CA ILE A 361 -14.80 -10.06 -16.08
C ILE A 361 -15.73 -11.26 -16.33
N ASN A 362 -16.82 -11.35 -15.57
CA ASN A 362 -17.83 -12.40 -15.66
C ASN A 362 -18.93 -12.16 -16.72
N GLY A 363 -18.78 -11.18 -17.62
CA GLY A 363 -19.75 -10.94 -18.69
C GLY A 363 -20.95 -10.08 -18.29
N GLY A 364 -20.82 -9.24 -17.26
CA GLY A 364 -21.89 -8.36 -16.76
C GLY A 364 -22.33 -7.24 -17.70
N GLY A 365 -21.77 -7.17 -18.91
CA GLY A 365 -22.18 -6.21 -19.94
C GLY A 365 -21.85 -4.75 -19.63
N PRO A 366 -22.33 -3.81 -20.48
CA PRO A 366 -22.08 -2.38 -20.31
C PRO A 366 -22.57 -1.81 -18.97
N ALA A 367 -23.61 -2.42 -18.37
CA ALA A 367 -24.12 -2.01 -17.07
C ALA A 367 -23.09 -2.17 -15.95
N ALA A 368 -22.31 -3.27 -15.95
CA ALA A 368 -21.24 -3.49 -14.97
C ALA A 368 -20.11 -2.45 -15.13
N LEU A 369 -19.75 -2.12 -16.36
CA LEU A 369 -18.76 -1.08 -16.67
C LEU A 369 -19.21 0.30 -16.16
N GLU A 370 -20.47 0.67 -16.41
CA GLU A 370 -21.00 1.94 -15.90
C GLU A 370 -21.09 1.95 -14.38
N ALA A 371 -21.49 0.85 -13.74
CA ALA A 371 -21.48 0.73 -12.29
C ALA A 371 -20.07 0.95 -11.69
N LEU A 372 -19.04 0.32 -12.27
CA LEU A 372 -17.65 0.53 -11.87
C LEU A 372 -17.24 2.01 -11.98
N LYS A 373 -17.53 2.65 -13.12
CA LYS A 373 -17.23 4.08 -13.33
C LYS A 373 -17.92 4.98 -12.31
N GLN A 374 -19.19 4.70 -11.98
CA GLN A 374 -19.93 5.48 -10.97
C GLN A 374 -19.32 5.33 -9.58
N VAL A 375 -18.92 4.11 -9.20
CA VAL A 375 -18.25 3.88 -7.92
C VAL A 375 -16.89 4.59 -7.88
N ALA A 376 -16.06 4.45 -8.91
CA ALA A 376 -14.76 5.11 -9.00
C ALA A 376 -14.88 6.64 -8.89
N LYS A 377 -15.88 7.24 -9.55
CA LYS A 377 -16.19 8.66 -9.42
C LYS A 377 -16.69 9.03 -8.02
N GLY A 378 -17.49 8.17 -7.40
CA GLY A 378 -18.09 8.36 -6.09
C GLY A 378 -17.10 8.32 -4.92
N VAL A 379 -15.96 7.64 -5.07
CA VAL A 379 -14.95 7.54 -3.98
C VAL A 379 -13.95 8.69 -3.95
N LYS A 380 -13.69 9.32 -5.10
CA LYS A 380 -12.66 10.35 -5.26
C LYS A 380 -12.86 11.56 -4.37
N ARG A 381 -11.77 12.01 -3.73
CA ARG A 381 -11.63 13.17 -2.84
C ARG A 381 -12.56 13.13 -1.62
N ARG A 382 -13.11 11.97 -1.27
CA ARG A 382 -14.00 11.78 -0.12
C ARG A 382 -13.37 10.93 0.99
N GLY A 383 -12.12 10.49 0.81
CA GLY A 383 -11.36 9.73 1.79
C GLY A 383 -10.64 10.57 2.85
N ALA A 384 -10.47 9.99 4.04
CA ALA A 384 -9.62 10.54 5.10
C ALA A 384 -8.13 10.57 4.72
N CYS A 385 -7.71 9.71 3.78
CA CYS A 385 -6.39 9.71 3.13
C CYS A 385 -6.54 9.59 1.60
N SER A 386 -5.42 9.47 0.89
CA SER A 386 -5.37 9.30 -0.57
C SER A 386 -5.63 7.86 -1.03
N HIS A 387 -5.76 6.88 -0.13
CA HIS A 387 -5.96 5.47 -0.51
C HIS A 387 -7.16 5.26 -1.45
N PRO A 388 -8.36 5.81 -1.17
CA PRO A 388 -9.48 5.65 -2.11
C PRO A 388 -9.23 6.32 -3.47
N ASP A 389 -8.47 7.42 -3.48
CA ASP A 389 -8.15 8.15 -4.72
C ASP A 389 -7.18 7.35 -5.59
N GLY A 390 -6.13 6.78 -4.98
CA GLY A 390 -5.16 5.92 -5.64
C GLY A 390 -5.79 4.65 -6.19
N SER A 391 -6.63 3.97 -5.41
CA SER A 391 -7.32 2.75 -5.86
C SER A 391 -8.32 3.02 -6.99
N ALA A 392 -9.02 4.15 -6.97
CA ALA A 392 -9.90 4.55 -8.07
C ALA A 392 -9.11 4.87 -9.35
N MET A 393 -7.97 5.55 -9.21
CA MET A 393 -7.07 5.86 -10.33
C MET A 393 -6.53 4.59 -10.98
N PHE A 394 -6.13 3.61 -10.18
CA PHE A 394 -5.68 2.30 -10.65
C PHE A 394 -6.76 1.60 -11.50
N LEU A 395 -7.99 1.52 -10.99
CA LEU A 395 -9.12 0.89 -11.70
C LEU A 395 -9.47 1.63 -13.00
N GLU A 396 -9.51 2.96 -12.98
CA GLU A 396 -9.75 3.75 -14.19
C GLU A 396 -8.64 3.56 -15.23
N SER A 397 -7.37 3.50 -14.79
CA SER A 397 -6.25 3.24 -15.70
C SER A 397 -6.31 1.83 -16.29
N THR A 398 -6.78 0.85 -15.54
CA THR A 398 -6.98 -0.54 -15.99
C THR A 398 -7.97 -0.59 -17.15
N VAL A 399 -9.15 0.01 -16.97
CA VAL A 399 -10.20 0.07 -18.00
C VAL A 399 -9.72 0.82 -19.25
N LYS A 400 -8.86 1.84 -19.07
CA LYS A 400 -8.32 2.63 -20.18
C LYS A 400 -7.22 1.89 -20.96
N ALA A 401 -6.33 1.16 -20.27
CA ALA A 401 -5.16 0.55 -20.89
C ALA A 401 -5.48 -0.74 -21.66
N PHE A 402 -6.52 -1.49 -21.23
CA PHE A 402 -6.85 -2.80 -21.77
C PHE A 402 -8.22 -2.80 -22.46
N THR A 403 -8.40 -1.91 -23.44
CA THR A 403 -9.69 -1.70 -24.12
C THR A 403 -10.22 -2.93 -24.84
N ASP A 404 -9.33 -3.69 -25.49
CA ASP A 404 -9.72 -4.85 -26.28
C ASP A 404 -10.14 -6.01 -25.38
N ASP A 405 -9.39 -6.24 -24.29
CA ASP A 405 -9.76 -7.17 -23.23
C ASP A 405 -11.06 -6.80 -22.54
N LEU A 406 -11.21 -5.51 -22.24
CA LEU A 406 -12.43 -4.97 -21.67
C LEU A 406 -13.62 -5.27 -22.60
N ALA A 407 -13.49 -5.03 -23.89
CA ALA A 407 -14.55 -5.32 -24.86
C ALA A 407 -14.89 -6.82 -24.88
N ALA A 408 -13.89 -7.70 -24.89
CA ALA A 408 -14.10 -9.15 -24.87
C ALA A 408 -14.83 -9.63 -23.60
N HIS A 409 -14.46 -9.10 -22.43
CA HIS A 409 -15.14 -9.40 -21.18
C HIS A 409 -16.56 -8.82 -21.11
N VAL A 410 -16.75 -7.57 -21.54
CA VAL A 410 -18.08 -6.93 -21.59
C VAL A 410 -19.04 -7.67 -22.52
N LEU A 411 -18.56 -8.21 -23.65
CA LEU A 411 -19.36 -9.01 -24.58
C LEU A 411 -19.58 -10.45 -24.12
N GLY A 412 -18.97 -10.87 -23.01
CA GLY A 412 -19.15 -12.19 -22.41
C GLY A 412 -18.32 -13.32 -23.04
N THR A 413 -17.47 -13.02 -24.04
CA THR A 413 -16.56 -14.03 -24.61
C THR A 413 -15.36 -14.29 -23.69
N GLY A 414 -14.99 -13.29 -22.89
CA GLY A 414 -13.73 -13.28 -22.14
C GLY A 414 -12.53 -13.12 -23.06
N CYS A 415 -11.36 -12.83 -22.48
CA CYS A 415 -10.12 -12.66 -23.25
C CYS A 415 -9.37 -13.96 -23.58
N GLY A 416 -9.91 -15.12 -23.17
CA GLY A 416 -9.33 -16.44 -23.45
C GLY A 416 -8.01 -16.77 -22.72
N ARG A 417 -7.57 -15.92 -21.79
CA ARG A 417 -6.30 -16.06 -21.07
C ARG A 417 -6.49 -16.33 -19.57
N PRO A 418 -5.66 -17.17 -18.95
CA PRO A 418 -5.69 -17.41 -17.50
C PRO A 418 -5.21 -16.18 -16.71
N VAL A 419 -5.37 -16.22 -15.39
CA VAL A 419 -4.75 -15.25 -14.48
C VAL A 419 -3.55 -15.94 -13.82
N GLU A 420 -2.35 -15.48 -14.14
CA GLU A 420 -1.09 -16.10 -13.72
C GLU A 420 -0.60 -15.64 -12.33
N GLY A 421 -1.12 -14.54 -11.81
CA GLY A 421 -0.71 -14.01 -10.50
C GLY A 421 0.66 -13.36 -10.53
N VAL A 422 1.02 -12.73 -11.66
CA VAL A 422 2.36 -12.13 -11.83
C VAL A 422 2.56 -10.88 -10.99
N LEU A 423 1.49 -10.18 -10.58
CA LEU A 423 1.59 -9.01 -9.72
C LEU A 423 1.75 -9.44 -8.24
N PRO A 424 2.82 -9.02 -7.54
CA PRO A 424 3.13 -9.54 -6.21
C PRO A 424 2.11 -9.11 -5.16
N LEU A 425 1.54 -10.03 -4.41
CA LEU A 425 0.68 -9.75 -3.27
C LEU A 425 1.24 -10.45 -2.02
N PHE A 426 0.97 -9.94 -0.82
CA PHE A 426 1.34 -10.66 0.39
C PHE A 426 0.49 -11.93 0.51
N GLU A 427 1.13 -13.09 0.72
CA GLU A 427 0.42 -14.35 0.96
C GLU A 427 -0.40 -14.26 2.25
N GLY A 428 -1.67 -14.68 2.16
CA GLY A 428 -2.63 -14.63 3.27
C GLY A 428 -3.31 -13.27 3.39
N GLY A 429 -4.40 -13.09 2.63
CA GLY A 429 -5.36 -12.02 2.84
C GLY A 429 -5.84 -12.02 4.29
N ARG A 430 -5.23 -11.16 5.11
CA ARG A 430 -5.85 -10.80 6.38
C ARG A 430 -7.03 -9.93 6.01
N ALA A 431 -8.24 -10.48 6.22
CA ALA A 431 -9.50 -9.77 6.08
C ALA A 431 -9.39 -8.33 6.62
N PRO A 432 -10.15 -7.37 6.07
CA PRO A 432 -10.19 -6.00 6.59
C PRO A 432 -10.79 -6.03 7.99
N THR A 433 -9.97 -6.32 9.00
CA THR A 433 -10.34 -6.13 10.39
C THR A 433 -10.31 -4.62 10.61
N GLY A 434 -11.48 -4.00 10.45
CA GLY A 434 -11.81 -2.86 11.30
C GLY A 434 -11.39 -3.23 12.73
N ILE A 435 -10.67 -2.31 13.38
CA ILE A 435 -10.05 -2.46 14.70
C ILE A 435 -10.87 -3.37 15.63
N PRO A 436 -10.34 -4.52 16.08
CA PRO A 436 -10.77 -5.12 17.32
C PRO A 436 -9.96 -4.48 18.44
N GLY A 437 -10.62 -3.76 19.34
CA GLY A 437 -10.04 -3.53 20.65
C GLY A 437 -9.90 -4.87 21.38
N GLY A 438 -8.76 -5.07 22.05
CA GLY A 438 -8.54 -6.17 22.99
C GLY A 438 -8.08 -7.47 22.32
N GLY A 439 -6.94 -7.98 22.78
CA GLY A 439 -6.28 -9.16 22.22
C GLY A 439 -7.09 -10.45 22.34
N ASN A 440 -6.87 -11.32 21.36
CA ASN A 440 -6.46 -12.72 21.56
C ASN A 440 -5.98 -13.26 20.21
N GLU A 441 -4.96 -14.09 20.26
CA GLU A 441 -4.33 -14.77 19.11
C GLU A 441 -5.36 -15.62 18.34
N PRO A 442 -5.26 -15.73 17.00
CA PRO A 442 -6.21 -16.54 16.24
C PRO A 442 -5.79 -18.02 16.27
N GLU A 443 -6.42 -18.79 17.16
CA GLU A 443 -6.57 -20.24 16.95
C GLU A 443 -7.48 -20.47 15.73
N ALA A 444 -7.09 -21.40 14.86
CA ALA A 444 -7.89 -21.84 13.71
C ALA A 444 -9.23 -22.44 14.18
N GLY A 445 -10.28 -21.62 14.20
CA GLY A 445 -11.58 -21.96 14.75
C GLY A 445 -12.55 -22.53 13.72
N ALA A 446 -13.28 -23.58 14.10
CA ALA A 446 -14.39 -24.14 13.34
C ALA A 446 -15.50 -23.08 13.08
N SER A 447 -16.06 -23.11 11.86
CA SER A 447 -17.18 -22.24 11.48
C SER A 447 -18.40 -22.44 12.39
N ARG A 448 -19.09 -21.32 12.66
CA ARG A 448 -20.31 -21.25 13.49
C ARG A 448 -21.60 -21.21 12.66
N GLN A 449 -21.51 -21.37 11.34
CA GLN A 449 -22.66 -21.31 10.45
C GLN A 449 -23.29 -22.69 10.25
N LYS A 450 -24.62 -22.74 10.31
CA LYS A 450 -25.43 -23.90 9.92
C LYS A 450 -26.28 -23.54 8.71
N ILE A 451 -26.32 -24.43 7.73
CA ILE A 451 -27.22 -24.33 6.59
C ILE A 451 -28.39 -25.29 6.80
N PHE A 452 -29.60 -24.84 6.45
CA PHE A 452 -30.85 -25.56 6.65
C PHE A 452 -31.60 -25.71 5.33
N VAL A 453 -32.34 -26.81 5.20
CA VAL A 453 -33.28 -27.10 4.11
C VAL A 453 -34.70 -27.04 4.65
N ASP A 454 -35.54 -26.18 4.09
CA ASP A 454 -36.98 -26.17 4.31
C ASP A 454 -37.65 -27.17 3.35
N TRP A 455 -38.02 -28.33 3.89
CA TRP A 455 -38.65 -29.41 3.13
C TRP A 455 -40.02 -29.06 2.57
N THR A 456 -40.70 -28.05 3.12
CA THR A 456 -42.00 -27.60 2.60
C THR A 456 -41.86 -26.79 1.31
N LEU A 457 -40.68 -26.20 1.09
CA LEU A 457 -40.35 -25.42 -0.10
C LEU A 457 -39.50 -26.19 -1.10
N CYS A 458 -38.67 -27.13 -0.63
CA CYS A 458 -37.77 -27.91 -1.49
C CYS A 458 -38.55 -28.70 -2.55
N ARG A 459 -38.09 -28.65 -3.80
CA ARG A 459 -38.67 -29.38 -4.94
C ARG A 459 -37.70 -30.37 -5.60
N GLY A 460 -36.62 -30.74 -4.91
CA GLY A 460 -35.66 -31.75 -5.41
C GLY A 460 -34.82 -31.32 -6.62
N HIS A 461 -34.50 -30.02 -6.76
CA HIS A 461 -33.73 -29.50 -7.91
C HIS A 461 -32.24 -29.87 -7.91
N GLY A 462 -31.69 -30.40 -6.81
CA GLY A 462 -30.32 -30.92 -6.73
C GLY A 462 -29.16 -29.90 -6.70
N LEU A 463 -29.37 -28.65 -7.14
CA LEU A 463 -28.30 -27.62 -7.27
C LEU A 463 -27.49 -27.34 -5.98
N CYS A 464 -28.06 -27.61 -4.81
CA CYS A 464 -27.34 -27.46 -3.55
C CYS A 464 -26.20 -28.46 -3.38
N ALA A 465 -26.39 -29.70 -3.85
CA ALA A 465 -25.37 -30.73 -3.85
C ALA A 465 -24.30 -30.47 -4.93
N ASP A 466 -24.66 -29.86 -6.06
CA ASP A 466 -23.68 -29.46 -7.08
C ASP A 466 -22.78 -28.30 -6.60
N ILE A 467 -23.35 -27.34 -5.87
CA ILE A 467 -22.64 -26.14 -5.40
C ILE A 467 -21.86 -26.41 -4.11
N LEU A 468 -22.37 -27.30 -3.25
CA LEU A 468 -21.82 -27.61 -1.94
C LEU A 468 -21.84 -29.13 -1.67
N PRO A 469 -21.14 -29.94 -2.48
CA PRO A 469 -21.12 -31.40 -2.37
C PRO A 469 -20.50 -31.89 -1.04
N GLU A 470 -19.64 -31.07 -0.43
CA GLU A 470 -19.08 -31.34 0.89
C GLU A 470 -20.09 -31.29 2.05
N VAL A 471 -21.33 -30.81 1.82
CA VAL A 471 -22.37 -30.65 2.84
C VAL A 471 -23.69 -31.34 2.44
N PHE A 472 -24.02 -31.38 1.16
CA PHE A 472 -25.26 -31.97 0.68
C PHE A 472 -25.00 -33.15 -0.25
N GLU A 473 -25.59 -34.29 0.07
CA GLU A 473 -25.76 -35.44 -0.83
C GLU A 473 -27.24 -35.57 -1.19
N LEU A 474 -27.55 -36.03 -2.41
CA LEU A 474 -28.93 -36.25 -2.85
C LEU A 474 -29.33 -37.71 -2.64
N GLY A 475 -30.55 -37.92 -2.15
CA GLY A 475 -31.21 -39.23 -2.11
C GLY A 475 -31.67 -39.67 -3.49
N ALA A 476 -32.12 -40.91 -3.59
CA ALA A 476 -32.67 -41.49 -4.82
C ALA A 476 -33.94 -40.78 -5.33
N ASP A 477 -34.58 -39.97 -4.47
CA ASP A 477 -35.74 -39.14 -4.75
C ASP A 477 -35.38 -37.71 -5.21
N GLY A 478 -34.08 -37.38 -5.31
CA GLY A 478 -33.58 -36.07 -5.75
C GLY A 478 -33.58 -34.99 -4.67
N PHE A 479 -33.93 -35.33 -3.43
CA PHE A 479 -33.91 -34.42 -2.29
C PHE A 479 -32.60 -34.56 -1.51
N PRO A 480 -32.08 -33.49 -0.85
CA PRO A 480 -30.90 -33.62 0.01
C PRO A 480 -31.13 -34.63 1.14
N THR A 481 -30.09 -35.32 1.59
CA THR A 481 -30.21 -36.32 2.67
C THR A 481 -30.15 -35.71 4.06
N VAL A 482 -29.78 -34.43 4.18
CA VAL A 482 -29.63 -33.71 5.44
C VAL A 482 -30.52 -32.46 5.50
N ALA A 483 -31.26 -32.32 6.60
CA ALA A 483 -32.14 -31.17 6.85
C ALA A 483 -31.39 -29.93 7.36
N GLN A 484 -30.25 -30.16 8.01
CA GLN A 484 -29.36 -29.11 8.49
C GLN A 484 -27.93 -29.66 8.59
N ALA A 485 -26.94 -28.81 8.34
CA ALA A 485 -25.55 -29.20 8.44
C ALA A 485 -24.66 -28.02 8.86
N LYS A 486 -23.57 -28.31 9.57
CA LYS A 486 -22.54 -27.29 9.84
C LYS A 486 -21.77 -27.03 8.56
N VAL A 487 -21.57 -25.75 8.25
CA VAL A 487 -20.83 -25.32 7.07
C VAL A 487 -19.35 -25.18 7.46
N PRO A 488 -18.41 -25.91 6.86
CA PRO A 488 -16.98 -25.69 7.11
C PRO A 488 -16.56 -24.26 6.76
N GLN A 489 -15.58 -23.70 7.48
CA GLN A 489 -15.16 -22.29 7.29
C GLN A 489 -14.70 -22.00 5.86
N TYR A 490 -13.98 -22.94 5.24
CA TYR A 490 -13.55 -22.83 3.84
C TYR A 490 -14.70 -22.89 2.83
N ALA A 491 -15.89 -23.33 3.24
CA ALA A 491 -17.06 -23.57 2.39
C ALA A 491 -18.20 -22.54 2.60
N GLU A 492 -18.03 -21.54 3.48
CA GLU A 492 -19.04 -20.51 3.78
C GLU A 492 -19.48 -19.74 2.53
N ALA A 493 -18.53 -19.39 1.65
CA ALA A 493 -18.82 -18.72 0.39
C ALA A 493 -19.65 -19.59 -0.57
N LYS A 494 -19.40 -20.90 -0.61
CA LYS A 494 -20.18 -21.86 -1.40
C LYS A 494 -21.57 -22.09 -0.81
N ALA A 495 -21.70 -22.12 0.52
CA ALA A 495 -23.00 -22.23 1.19
C ALA A 495 -23.89 -21.02 0.91
N LEU A 496 -23.35 -19.79 0.97
CA LEU A 496 -24.08 -18.59 0.56
C LEU A 496 -24.49 -18.63 -0.91
N ARG A 497 -23.64 -19.18 -1.78
CA ARG A 497 -23.95 -19.38 -3.19
C ARG A 497 -25.07 -20.40 -3.40
N ALA A 498 -25.06 -21.51 -2.65
CA ALA A 498 -26.10 -22.53 -2.68
C ALA A 498 -27.46 -21.94 -2.25
N VAL A 499 -27.49 -21.12 -1.18
CA VAL A 499 -28.69 -20.40 -0.74
C VAL A 499 -29.24 -19.50 -1.84
N ARG A 500 -28.40 -18.67 -2.46
CA ARG A 500 -28.84 -17.73 -3.51
C ARG A 500 -29.30 -18.40 -4.80
N ARG A 501 -28.75 -19.58 -5.12
CA ARG A 501 -29.05 -20.32 -6.35
C ARG A 501 -30.11 -21.39 -6.17
N CYS A 502 -30.66 -21.59 -4.97
CA CYS A 502 -31.79 -22.48 -4.75
C CYS A 502 -33.04 -21.92 -5.46
N PRO A 503 -33.55 -22.55 -6.54
CA PRO A 503 -34.66 -22.00 -7.31
C PRO A 503 -35.97 -21.95 -6.51
N ALA A 504 -36.09 -22.86 -5.54
CA ALA A 504 -37.25 -22.96 -4.66
C ALA A 504 -37.11 -22.13 -3.36
N LEU A 505 -35.98 -21.42 -3.19
CA LEU A 505 -35.67 -20.63 -1.98
C LEU A 505 -35.74 -21.45 -0.68
N ALA A 506 -35.50 -22.76 -0.78
CA ALA A 506 -35.63 -23.70 0.32
C ALA A 506 -34.40 -23.76 1.24
N LEU A 507 -33.35 -22.96 1.00
CA LEU A 507 -32.13 -22.98 1.80
C LEU A 507 -31.96 -21.69 2.59
N ARG A 508 -31.47 -21.80 3.82
CA ARG A 508 -31.12 -20.65 4.68
C ARG A 508 -29.91 -20.95 5.53
N ILE A 509 -29.16 -19.90 5.91
CA ILE A 509 -28.01 -20.00 6.83
C ILE A 509 -28.36 -19.25 8.11
N GLU A 510 -28.08 -19.87 9.25
CA GLU A 510 -28.15 -19.23 10.57
C GLU A 510 -26.79 -19.36 11.29
N GLU A 511 -26.46 -18.36 12.11
CA GLU A 511 -25.27 -18.38 12.96
C GLU A 511 -25.63 -18.92 14.36
N ASP A 512 -24.84 -19.87 14.89
CA ASP A 512 -25.06 -20.43 16.23
C ASP A 512 -24.91 -19.33 17.30
N SER A 513 -26.01 -18.98 17.98
CA SER A 513 -26.01 -17.98 19.05
C SER A 513 -25.75 -18.60 20.44
N ARG A 514 -24.45 -18.65 20.79
CA ARG A 514 -23.81 -18.64 22.14
C ARG A 514 -23.89 -19.86 23.08
N SER A 515 -22.75 -20.10 23.75
CA SER A 515 -22.65 -20.81 25.04
C SER A 515 -23.36 -20.03 26.15
N GLY A 516 -24.26 -20.68 26.89
CA GLY A 516 -24.83 -20.16 28.14
C GLY A 516 -25.67 -21.23 28.83
N GLY A 517 -25.10 -21.86 29.86
CA GLY A 517 -25.75 -22.92 30.61
C GLY A 517 -26.86 -22.46 31.55
N SER A 518 -27.63 -23.46 32.00
CA SER A 518 -28.48 -23.49 33.20
C SER A 518 -29.66 -22.51 33.27
N GLY A 519 -30.86 -23.09 33.33
CA GLY A 519 -32.12 -22.36 33.36
C GLY A 519 -32.36 -21.53 34.62
N ARG A 520 -33.33 -20.62 34.47
CA ARG A 520 -34.37 -20.33 35.46
C ARG A 520 -35.50 -19.58 34.79
N ASN A 521 -36.71 -20.09 35.02
CA ASN A 521 -38.01 -19.50 34.68
C ASN A 521 -38.06 -18.01 35.00
N ASN A 522 -38.68 -17.23 34.11
CA ASN A 522 -39.56 -16.13 34.47
C ASN A 522 -40.43 -15.75 33.26
N LEU A 523 -41.63 -16.30 33.20
CA LEU A 523 -42.74 -15.77 32.42
C LEU A 523 -43.26 -14.50 33.11
N PRO A 524 -43.47 -13.37 32.41
CA PRO A 524 -44.33 -12.31 32.92
C PRO A 524 -45.79 -12.62 32.55
N VAL A 525 -46.60 -12.62 33.60
CA VAL A 525 -48.05 -12.76 33.62
C VAL A 525 -48.74 -11.62 32.86
N LEU A 526 -49.72 -11.97 32.02
CA LEU A 526 -50.76 -11.05 31.54
C LEU A 526 -51.70 -10.72 32.71
N SER A 527 -51.84 -9.45 33.08
CA SER A 527 -52.98 -9.01 33.89
C SER A 527 -53.58 -7.70 33.37
N GLN A 528 -54.90 -7.73 33.33
CA GLN A 528 -55.85 -6.78 32.77
C GLN A 528 -55.81 -5.42 33.48
N GLY A 529 -56.24 -4.38 32.76
CA GLY A 529 -56.24 -3.00 33.23
C GLY A 529 -57.36 -2.60 34.18
N ARG A 530 -57.29 -1.35 34.63
CA ARG A 530 -58.38 -0.36 34.83
C ARG A 530 -57.82 0.86 35.54
N GLY A 531 -58.21 2.06 35.09
CA GLY A 531 -58.53 3.14 36.03
C GLY A 531 -57.80 4.50 35.91
N ARG A 532 -58.23 5.30 34.94
CA ARG A 532 -58.79 6.67 35.10
C ARG A 532 -58.02 7.81 35.83
N ARG A 533 -58.02 8.94 35.08
CA ARG A 533 -58.14 10.39 35.44
C ARG A 533 -56.87 11.09 35.95
N ALA A 534 -56.63 12.39 35.74
CA ALA A 534 -57.11 13.46 34.85
C ALA A 534 -56.37 14.76 35.28
N LEU A 535 -56.43 15.81 34.42
CA LEU A 535 -56.10 17.24 34.65
C LEU A 535 -54.61 17.60 34.43
N GLY A 536 -54.22 18.64 33.68
CA GLY A 536 -54.86 19.76 32.95
C GLY A 536 -53.68 20.60 32.38
N ARG A 537 -53.78 21.49 31.40
CA ARG A 537 -54.83 22.23 30.71
C ARG A 537 -54.45 22.39 29.24
#